data_AF-A0A662T0D0-F1
#
_entry.id   AF-A0A662T0D0-F1
#
_cell.length_a   1.000
_cell.length_b   1.000
_cell.length_c   1.000
_cell.angle_alpha   90.00
_cell.angle_beta   90.00
_cell.angle_gamma   90.00
#
_symmetry.space_group_name_H-M   'P 1'
#
loop_
_entity.id
_entity.type
_entity.pdbx_description
1 polymer ?
#
loop_
_entity_poly.entity_id
_entity_poly.type
_entity_poly.pdbx_seq_one_letter_code
_entity_poly.pdbx_strand_id
1 'polypeptide(L)'
;MDEGDFNWACFKAQQAAEHALKGLLYGAGISATGHSILRLLRVLERLELKISEELFTAARLLDRHYIPTSYISAHAVGSPFEFYDELTGREAIKAAD
;
A
#
# COMPACT_ATOMS: atom_id res chain seq x y z
N MET A 1 6.63 -15.17 -9.12
CA MET A 1 7.44 -13.94 -9.02
C MET A 1 8.83 -14.35 -9.40
N ASP A 2 9.29 -13.90 -10.56
CA ASP A 2 10.68 -14.11 -10.97
C ASP A 2 11.56 -13.05 -10.29
N GLU A 3 12.86 -13.35 -10.13
CA GLU A 3 13.85 -12.50 -9.46
C GLU A 3 13.93 -11.11 -10.12
N GLY A 4 13.18 -10.14 -9.60
CA GLY A 4 13.18 -8.76 -10.10
C GLY A 4 11.84 -8.03 -9.98
N ASP A 5 10.72 -8.78 -9.93
CA ASP A 5 9.38 -8.18 -9.90
C ASP A 5 8.87 -7.87 -8.48
N PHE A 6 9.69 -8.05 -7.44
CA PHE A 6 9.26 -7.86 -6.05
C PHE A 6 8.88 -6.41 -5.73
N ASN A 7 9.59 -5.43 -6.30
CA ASN A 7 9.20 -4.02 -6.23
C ASN A 7 7.81 -3.82 -6.84
N TRP A 8 7.58 -4.41 -8.01
CA TRP A 8 6.32 -4.31 -8.73
C TRP A 8 5.17 -4.97 -7.97
N ALA A 9 5.43 -6.14 -7.35
CA ALA A 9 4.50 -6.81 -6.47
C ALA A 9 4.12 -5.94 -5.26
N CYS A 10 5.11 -5.32 -4.60
CA CYS A 10 4.87 -4.42 -3.47
C CYS A 10 4.05 -3.19 -3.87
N PHE A 11 4.38 -2.56 -5.01
CA PHE A 11 3.63 -1.43 -5.54
C PHE A 11 2.18 -1.82 -5.87
N LYS A 12 1.97 -2.97 -6.52
CA LYS A 12 0.63 -3.46 -6.83
C LYS A 12 -0.17 -3.84 -5.59
N ALA A 13 0.46 -4.41 -4.57
CA ALA A 13 -0.18 -4.68 -3.29
C ALA A 13 -0.66 -3.39 -2.61
N GLN A 14 0.17 -2.34 -2.59
CA GLN A 14 -0.23 -1.03 -2.06
C GLN A 14 -1.40 -0.44 -2.87
N GLN A 15 -1.32 -0.45 -4.20
CA GLN A 15 -2.38 0.09 -5.06
C GLN A 15 -3.71 -0.68 -4.89
N ALA A 16 -3.65 -2.00 -4.73
CA ALA A 16 -4.83 -2.85 -4.52
C ALA A 16 -5.56 -2.46 -3.22
N ALA A 17 -4.84 -2.37 -2.11
CA ALA A 17 -5.40 -1.93 -0.83
C ALA A 17 -5.96 -0.50 -0.91
N GLU A 18 -5.24 0.43 -1.54
CA GLU A 18 -5.70 1.80 -1.75
C GLU A 18 -7.05 1.85 -2.50
N HIS A 19 -7.17 1.10 -3.60
CA HIS A 19 -8.36 1.13 -4.45
C HIS A 19 -9.55 0.42 -3.78
N ALA A 20 -9.30 -0.66 -3.04
CA ALA A 20 -10.34 -1.33 -2.26
C ALA A 20 -10.93 -0.40 -1.20
N LEU A 21 -10.09 0.29 -0.43
CA LEU A 21 -10.55 1.25 0.60
C LEU A 21 -11.27 2.45 -0.02
N LYS A 22 -10.77 2.98 -1.14
CA LYS A 22 -11.47 4.05 -1.88
C LYS A 22 -12.82 3.59 -2.39
N GLY A 23 -12.92 2.38 -2.93
CA GLY A 23 -14.18 1.80 -3.37
C GLY A 23 -15.19 1.66 -2.22
N LEU A 24 -14.74 1.18 -1.07
CA LEU A 24 -15.57 1.07 0.13
C LEU A 24 -16.07 2.45 0.60
N LEU A 25 -15.17 3.43 0.70
CA LEU A 25 -15.52 4.81 1.08
C LEU A 25 -16.50 5.44 0.08
N TYR A 26 -16.27 5.24 -1.21
CA TYR A 26 -17.17 5.72 -2.26
C TYR A 26 -18.55 5.08 -2.16
N GLY A 27 -18.63 3.77 -1.89
CA GLY A 27 -19.89 3.07 -1.62
C GLY A 27 -20.62 3.59 -0.39
N ALA A 28 -19.89 4.13 0.60
CA ALA A 28 -20.44 4.81 1.76
C ALA A 28 -20.77 6.31 1.51
N GLY A 29 -20.65 6.79 0.27
CA GLY A 29 -20.92 8.19 -0.10
C GLY A 29 -19.81 9.17 0.28
N ILE A 30 -18.63 8.68 0.66
CA ILE A 30 -17.47 9.50 1.03
C ILE A 30 -16.50 9.57 -0.14
N SER A 31 -16.21 10.80 -0.59
CA SER A 31 -15.12 11.03 -1.53
C SER A 31 -13.78 10.94 -0.82
N ALA A 32 -12.96 9.96 -1.21
CA ALA A 32 -11.66 9.70 -0.62
C ALA A 32 -10.51 10.03 -1.60
N THR A 33 -9.54 10.83 -1.15
CA THR A 33 -8.41 11.29 -1.95
C THR A 33 -7.06 10.93 -1.32
N GLY A 34 -5.99 11.03 -2.09
CA GLY A 34 -4.63 10.66 -1.66
C GLY A 34 -4.34 9.17 -1.78
N HIS A 35 -3.14 8.77 -1.33
CA HIS A 35 -2.59 7.42 -1.52
C HIS A 35 -2.26 6.68 -0.23
N SER A 36 -2.41 7.33 0.92
CA SER A 36 -2.11 6.71 2.21
C SER A 36 -3.29 5.83 2.66
N ILE A 37 -3.06 4.53 2.65
CA ILE A 37 -3.95 3.49 3.18
C ILE A 37 -4.24 3.78 4.65
N LEU A 38 -3.24 4.21 5.42
CA LEU A 38 -3.40 4.56 6.83
C LEU A 38 -4.42 5.69 7.01
N ARG A 39 -4.38 6.71 6.16
CA ARG A 39 -5.37 7.80 6.21
C ARG A 39 -6.75 7.32 5.78
N LEU A 40 -6.85 6.48 4.75
CA LEU A 40 -8.12 5.93 4.28
C LEU A 40 -8.79 5.08 5.39
N LEU A 41 -8.03 4.24 6.10
CA LEU A 41 -8.54 3.48 7.26
C LEU A 41 -9.05 4.40 8.38
N ARG A 42 -8.35 5.50 8.68
CA ARG A 42 -8.82 6.48 9.67
C ARG A 42 -10.11 7.19 9.25
N VAL A 43 -10.39 7.30 7.96
CA VAL A 43 -11.68 7.81 7.48
C VAL A 43 -12.77 6.75 7.70
N LEU A 44 -12.49 5.48 7.44
CA LEU A 44 -13.42 4.38 7.72
C LEU A 44 -13.74 4.22 9.20
N GLU A 45 -12.75 4.40 10.08
CA GLU A 45 -12.96 4.35 11.53
C GLU A 45 -13.99 5.40 12.00
N ARG A 46 -14.09 6.55 11.32
CA ARG A 46 -15.12 7.58 11.59
C ARG A 46 -16.53 7.17 11.20
N LEU A 47 -16.69 6.08 10.44
CA LEU A 47 -17.98 5.46 10.14
C LEU A 47 -18.42 4.47 11.23
N GLU A 48 -17.80 4.52 12.42
CA GLU A 48 -18.06 3.62 13.54
C GLU A 48 -17.78 2.13 13.22
N LEU A 49 -17.01 1.87 12.16
CA LEU A 49 -16.49 0.54 11.84
C LEU A 49 -15.33 0.21 12.77
N LYS A 50 -15.40 -0.96 13.43
CA LYS A 50 -14.28 -1.49 14.19
C LYS A 50 -13.21 -1.97 13.22
N ILE A 51 -12.12 -1.20 13.12
CA ILE A 51 -10.93 -1.56 12.36
C ILE A 51 -9.92 -2.18 13.33
N SER A 52 -9.34 -3.32 12.97
CA SER A 52 -8.38 -4.01 13.82
C SER A 52 -6.98 -3.38 13.73
N GLU A 53 -6.16 -3.51 14.78
CA GLU A 53 -4.78 -2.99 14.78
C GLU A 53 -3.88 -3.69 13.75
N GLU A 54 -4.23 -4.92 13.35
CA GLU A 54 -3.57 -5.64 12.28
C GLU A 54 -3.71 -4.90 10.93
N LEU A 55 -4.90 -4.35 10.64
CA LEU A 55 -5.13 -3.56 9.42
C LEU A 55 -4.33 -2.26 9.44
N PHE A 56 -4.22 -1.60 10.60
CA PHE A 56 -3.36 -0.43 10.75
C PHE A 56 -1.88 -0.77 10.57
N THR A 57 -1.46 -1.95 11.02
CA THR A 57 -0.09 -2.44 10.83
C THR A 57 0.19 -2.74 9.36
N ALA A 58 -0.72 -3.43 8.68
CA ALA A 58 -0.67 -3.69 7.25
C ALA A 58 -0.62 -2.39 6.43
N ALA A 59 -1.47 -1.40 6.78
CA ALA A 59 -1.47 -0.10 6.12
C ALA A 59 -0.14 0.65 6.24
N ARG A 60 0.50 0.61 7.42
CA ARG A 60 1.83 1.22 7.62
C ARG A 60 2.94 0.50 6.84
N LEU A 61 2.79 -0.80 6.61
CA LEU A 61 3.71 -1.58 5.78
C LEU A 61 3.53 -1.18 4.32
N LEU A 62 2.30 -1.25 3.81
CA LEU A 62 1.97 -0.98 2.41
C LEU A 62 2.24 0.48 2.01
N ASP A 63 1.99 1.46 2.88
CA ASP A 63 2.25 2.88 2.58
C ASP A 63 3.74 3.16 2.26
N ARG A 64 4.67 2.28 2.65
CA ARG A 64 6.10 2.38 2.29
C ARG A 64 6.38 2.06 0.82
N HIS A 65 5.48 1.31 0.19
CA HIS A 65 5.59 0.85 -1.20
C HIS A 65 4.82 1.74 -2.17
N TYR A 66 4.20 2.81 -1.67
CA TYR A 66 3.73 3.87 -2.55
C TYR A 66 4.95 4.61 -3.12
N ILE A 67 5.29 4.29 -4.36
CA ILE A 67 6.37 4.93 -5.10
C ILE A 67 5.76 6.03 -5.98
N PRO A 68 5.97 7.32 -5.69
CA PRO A 68 5.57 8.37 -6.60
C PRO A 68 6.34 8.22 -7.92
N THR A 69 5.68 8.51 -9.04
CA THR A 69 6.22 8.40 -10.42
C THR A 69 7.55 9.13 -10.66
N SER A 70 7.99 9.96 -9.71
CA SER A 70 9.24 10.74 -9.74
C SER A 70 10.46 9.99 -9.15
N TYR A 71 10.30 8.80 -8.56
CA TYR A 71 11.33 8.15 -7.74
C TYR A 71 12.47 7.46 -8.52
N ILE A 72 12.47 7.52 -9.85
CA ILE A 72 13.67 7.23 -10.65
C ILE A 72 14.84 8.16 -10.22
N SER A 73 14.55 9.34 -9.63
CA SER A 73 15.56 10.27 -9.12
C SER A 73 15.93 10.13 -7.64
N ALA A 74 15.39 9.16 -6.89
CA ALA A 74 15.57 9.10 -5.43
C ALA A 74 16.54 7.99 -4.96
N HIS A 75 17.07 7.19 -5.89
CA HIS A 75 18.20 6.32 -5.62
C HIS A 75 19.50 7.07 -5.93
N ALA A 76 20.20 7.50 -4.88
CA ALA A 76 21.46 8.26 -5.00
C ALA A 76 22.57 7.45 -5.68
N VAL A 77 22.52 6.11 -5.58
CA VAL A 77 23.28 5.10 -6.35
C VAL A 77 22.49 3.78 -6.21
N GLY A 78 22.41 2.96 -7.26
CA GLY A 78 21.79 1.63 -7.22
C GLY A 78 20.39 1.54 -7.85
N SER A 79 19.97 0.33 -8.22
CA SER A 79 18.70 0.05 -8.90
C SER A 79 17.62 -0.38 -7.90
N PRO A 80 16.32 -0.06 -8.11
CA PRO A 80 15.25 -0.44 -7.18
C PRO A 80 15.16 -1.94 -6.86
N PHE A 81 15.71 -2.83 -7.69
CA PHE A 81 15.77 -4.27 -7.40
C PHE A 81 16.67 -4.62 -6.21
N GLU A 82 17.64 -3.76 -5.85
CA GLU A 82 18.56 -4.00 -4.73
C GLU A 82 17.90 -3.81 -3.36
N PHE A 83 16.73 -3.18 -3.32
CA PHE A 83 15.98 -2.89 -2.09
C PHE A 83 14.76 -3.79 -1.88
N TYR A 84 14.44 -4.66 -2.85
CA TYR A 84 13.25 -5.51 -2.83
C TYR A 84 13.62 -6.96 -3.07
N ASP A 85 13.39 -7.79 -2.06
CA ASP A 85 13.59 -9.22 -2.08
C ASP A 85 12.25 -9.99 -2.04
N GLU A 86 12.33 -11.31 -2.15
CA GLU A 86 11.15 -12.18 -2.12
C GLU A 86 10.36 -12.04 -0.82
N LEU A 87 11.05 -11.88 0.31
CA LEU A 87 10.41 -11.73 1.62
C LEU A 87 9.55 -10.46 1.64
N THR A 88 10.11 -9.33 1.22
CA THR A 88 9.40 -8.04 1.14
C THR A 88 8.19 -8.14 0.21
N GLY A 89 8.36 -8.77 -0.96
CA GLY A 89 7.26 -9.01 -1.90
C GLY A 89 6.12 -9.82 -1.30
N ARG A 90 6.44 -10.92 -0.61
CA ARG A 90 5.45 -11.79 0.06
C ARG A 90 4.76 -11.09 1.22
N GLU A 91 5.50 -10.33 2.03
CA GLU A 91 4.93 -9.56 3.14
C GLU A 91 3.95 -8.50 2.64
N ALA A 92 4.28 -7.79 1.55
CA ALA A 92 3.40 -6.81 0.95
C ALA A 92 2.12 -7.45 0.39
N ILE A 93 2.22 -8.58 -0.33
CA ILE A 93 1.03 -9.31 -0.82
C ILE A 93 0.14 -9.72 0.35
N LYS A 94 0.72 -10.35 1.38
CA LYS A 94 -0.02 -10.80 2.57
C LYS A 94 -0.69 -9.64 3.32
N ALA A 95 -0.10 -8.45 3.30
CA ALA A 95 -0.67 -7.27 3.93
C ALA A 95 -1.86 -6.68 3.13
N ALA A 96 -1.99 -7.01 1.84
CA ALA A 96 -3.07 -6.54 0.97
C ALA A 96 -4.23 -7.53 0.83
N ASP A 97 -4.05 -8.78 1.26
CA ASP A 97 -5.09 -9.83 1.35
C ASP A 97 -6.02 -9.63 2.56
#